data_AF-A0A1C7IC13-F1
#
_entry.id   AF-A0A1C7IC13-F1
#
_cell.length_a   1.000
_cell.length_b   1.000
_cell.length_c   1.000
_cell.angle_alpha   90.00
_cell.angle_beta   90.00
_cell.angle_gamma   90.00
#
_symmetry.space_group_name_H-M   'P 1'
#
loop_
_entity.id
_entity.type
_entity.pdbx_description
1 polymer ?
#
loop_
_entity_poly.entity_id
_entity_poly.type
_entity_poly.pdbx_seq_one_letter_code
_entity_poly.pdbx_strand_id
1 'polypeptide(L)'
;MITKLHAGISKQLLILIATNLIICLFIFLFNIVIGEYIGYNRQIITFNCILFGCYFIINTVLIVNIIKAHIVQMDLDMRQDAYDQLQDYTNQIENMYSSLRSFKHDYLNIMLSMSGYIETGDIDGLQKYFDKEIIPLNNKLSKNTSHMNQLMNIKITELKSIISAKLLYAMELNINVNIEVTEEISEISMDTVDLARILGVFLDNAIEATLETEVPSIQFAVINLDNEYTFII
;
A
#
# COMPACT_ATOMS: atom_id res chain seq x y z
N MET A 1 11.39 12.12 1.01
CA MET A 1 10.86 12.02 -0.37
C MET A 1 10.48 13.38 -0.93
N ILE A 2 9.72 14.20 -0.18
CA ILE A 2 9.25 15.56 -0.53
C ILE A 2 10.39 16.52 -0.98
N THR A 3 11.53 16.52 -0.28
CA THR A 3 12.70 17.35 -0.62
C THR A 3 13.37 16.99 -1.95
N LYS A 4 13.37 15.70 -2.33
CA LYS A 4 13.91 15.27 -3.63
C LYS A 4 12.99 15.64 -4.80
N LEU A 5 11.68 15.58 -4.58
CA LEU A 5 10.66 15.97 -5.58
C LEU A 5 10.68 17.48 -5.83
N HIS A 6 10.72 18.28 -4.77
CA HIS A 6 10.82 19.74 -4.88
C HIS A 6 12.14 20.19 -5.56
N ALA A 7 13.24 19.46 -5.31
CA ALA A 7 14.51 19.66 -6.01
C ALA A 7 14.48 19.19 -7.48
N GLY A 8 13.64 18.22 -7.83
CA GLY A 8 13.41 17.78 -9.21
C GLY A 8 12.62 18.80 -10.02
N ILE A 9 11.55 19.34 -9.43
CA ILE A 9 10.70 20.36 -10.05
C ILE A 9 11.47 21.68 -10.24
N SER A 10 12.30 22.08 -9.28
CA SER A 10 13.14 23.28 -9.44
C SER A 10 14.19 23.14 -10.55
N LYS A 11 14.75 21.95 -10.75
CA LYS A 11 15.64 21.65 -11.89
C LYS A 11 14.91 21.65 -13.22
N GLN A 12 13.74 21.02 -13.31
CA GLN A 12 12.93 21.03 -14.54
C GLN A 12 12.47 22.45 -14.91
N LEU A 13 12.12 23.27 -13.92
CA LEU A 13 11.79 24.68 -14.11
C LEU A 13 12.98 25.48 -14.65
N LEU A 14 14.17 25.25 -14.11
CA LEU A 14 15.39 25.90 -14.59
C LEU A 14 15.71 25.48 -16.03
N ILE A 15 15.53 24.20 -16.36
CA ILE A 15 15.68 23.68 -17.73
C ILE A 15 14.67 24.31 -18.68
N LEU A 16 13.39 24.39 -18.30
CA LEU A 16 12.33 24.94 -19.16
C LEU A 16 12.51 26.45 -19.40
N ILE A 17 12.95 27.20 -18.38
CA ILE A 17 13.28 28.61 -18.52
C ILE A 17 14.53 28.77 -19.40
N ALA A 18 15.55 27.92 -19.23
CA ALA A 18 16.76 27.94 -20.03
C ALA A 18 16.49 27.62 -21.51
N THR A 19 15.66 26.61 -21.82
CA THR A 19 15.28 26.29 -23.20
C THR A 19 14.47 27.43 -23.83
N ASN A 20 13.54 28.02 -23.10
CA ASN A 20 12.79 29.19 -23.58
C ASN A 20 13.70 30.39 -23.86
N LEU A 21 14.68 30.65 -22.99
CA LEU A 21 15.71 31.68 -23.19
C LEU A 21 16.54 31.43 -24.44
N ILE A 22 16.99 30.19 -24.67
CA ILE A 22 17.77 29.80 -25.84
C ILE A 22 16.96 29.98 -27.14
N ILE A 23 15.70 29.55 -27.14
CA ILE A 23 14.80 29.70 -28.30
C ILE A 23 14.56 31.19 -28.60
N CYS A 24 14.28 32.00 -27.58
CA CYS A 24 14.08 33.44 -27.75
C CYS A 24 15.36 34.13 -28.26
N LEU A 25 16.54 33.76 -27.74
CA LEU A 25 17.82 34.28 -28.22
C LEU A 25 18.04 33.93 -29.70
N PHE A 26 17.74 32.69 -30.09
CA PHE A 26 17.89 32.24 -31.46
C PHE A 26 16.96 33.01 -32.42
N ILE A 27 15.68 33.16 -32.06
CA ILE A 27 14.71 33.93 -32.85
C ILE A 27 15.13 35.40 -32.95
N PHE A 28 15.65 35.98 -31.86
CA PHE A 28 16.11 37.36 -31.81
C PHE A 28 17.31 37.60 -32.74
N LEU A 29 18.33 36.73 -32.67
CA LEU A 29 19.50 36.81 -33.56
C LEU A 29 19.12 36.61 -35.02
N PHE A 30 18.22 35.67 -35.31
CA PHE A 30 17.69 35.44 -36.64
C PHE A 30 16.95 36.66 -37.19
N ASN A 31 16.16 37.36 -36.36
CA ASN A 31 15.46 38.58 -36.74
C ASN A 31 16.42 39.72 -37.12
N ILE A 32 17.52 39.89 -36.38
CA ILE A 32 18.53 40.91 -36.67
C ILE A 32 19.27 40.60 -37.98
N VAL A 33 19.77 39.37 -38.16
CA VAL A 33 20.57 38.99 -39.34
C VAL A 33 19.75 39.08 -40.64
N ILE A 34 18.52 38.56 -40.63
CA ILE A 34 17.64 38.67 -41.80
C ILE A 34 17.15 40.10 -42.02
N GLY A 35 16.84 40.82 -40.94
CA GLY A 35 16.44 42.23 -41.01
C GLY A 35 17.52 43.07 -41.70
N GLU A 36 18.79 42.86 -41.37
CA GLU A 36 19.92 43.54 -41.99
C GLU A 36 20.11 43.09 -43.46
N TYR A 37 19.99 41.79 -43.76
CA TYR A 37 20.08 41.26 -45.13
C TYR A 37 18.99 41.80 -46.08
N ILE A 38 17.76 41.98 -45.58
CA ILE A 38 16.62 42.52 -46.33
C ILE A 38 16.67 44.07 -46.40
N GLY A 39 17.53 44.71 -45.61
CA GLY A 39 17.69 46.17 -45.59
C GLY A 39 16.65 46.90 -44.72
N TYR A 40 16.22 46.31 -43.61
CA TYR A 40 15.31 46.96 -42.66
C TYR A 40 15.90 48.24 -42.09
N ASN A 41 15.05 49.28 -42.00
CA ASN A 41 15.42 50.51 -41.33
C ASN A 41 15.59 50.27 -39.81
N ARG A 42 16.51 51.01 -39.17
CA ARG A 42 16.81 50.94 -37.73
C ARG A 42 15.58 51.12 -36.83
N GLN A 43 14.59 51.88 -37.28
CA GLN A 43 13.31 52.05 -36.57
C GLN A 43 12.50 50.74 -36.49
N ILE A 44 12.48 49.95 -37.57
CA ILE A 44 11.75 48.67 -37.64
C ILE A 44 12.43 47.64 -36.74
N ILE A 45 13.76 47.57 -36.77
CA ILE A 45 14.54 46.69 -35.89
C ILE A 45 14.28 47.02 -34.40
N THR A 46 14.27 48.31 -34.05
CA THR A 46 14.01 48.76 -32.67
C THR A 46 12.60 48.38 -32.21
N PHE A 47 11.59 48.54 -33.08
CA PHE A 47 10.21 48.14 -32.79
C PHE A 47 10.07 46.62 -32.56
N ASN A 48 10.70 45.81 -33.41
CA ASN A 48 10.69 44.35 -33.24
C ASN A 48 11.37 43.92 -31.92
N CYS A 49 12.47 44.56 -31.53
CA CYS A 49 13.12 44.30 -30.24
C CYS A 49 12.18 44.53 -29.05
N ILE A 50 11.39 45.61 -29.07
CA ILE A 50 10.42 45.91 -28.01
C ILE A 50 9.32 44.84 -27.99
N LEU A 51 8.80 44.46 -29.15
CA LEU A 51 7.74 43.45 -29.27
C LEU A 51 8.20 42.07 -28.75
N PHE A 52 9.42 41.65 -29.09
CA PHE A 52 10.01 40.42 -28.56
C PHE A 52 10.27 40.48 -27.05
N GLY A 53 10.69 41.63 -26.52
CA GLY A 53 10.85 41.83 -25.08
C GLY A 53 9.52 41.65 -24.33
N CYS A 54 8.44 42.25 -24.83
CA CYS A 54 7.10 42.06 -24.27
C CYS A 54 6.64 40.59 -24.34
N TYR A 55 6.85 39.93 -25.49
CA TYR A 55 6.52 38.51 -25.66
C TYR A 55 7.28 37.62 -24.67
N PHE A 56 8.57 37.89 -24.45
CA PHE A 56 9.40 37.15 -23.51
C PHE A 56 8.89 37.27 -22.06
N ILE A 57 8.54 38.49 -21.64
CA ILE A 57 8.00 38.73 -20.29
C ILE A 57 6.68 37.98 -20.09
N ILE A 58 5.76 38.06 -21.05
CA ILE A 58 4.46 37.38 -20.98
C ILE A 58 4.64 35.85 -20.90
N ASN A 59 5.49 35.27 -21.76
CA ASN A 59 5.76 33.84 -21.71
C ASN A 59 6.36 33.40 -20.38
N THR A 60 7.30 34.18 -19.84
CA THR A 60 7.92 33.87 -18.56
C THR A 60 6.89 33.86 -17.42
N VAL A 61 5.97 34.84 -17.39
CA VAL A 61 4.89 34.89 -16.41
C VAL A 61 3.94 33.71 -16.55
N LEU A 62 3.54 33.35 -17.78
CA LEU A 62 2.67 32.20 -18.04
C LEU A 62 3.30 30.89 -17.57
N ILE A 63 4.57 30.66 -17.91
CA ILE A 63 5.31 29.45 -17.50
C ILE A 63 5.34 29.34 -15.97
N VAL A 64 5.66 30.43 -15.27
CA VAL A 64 5.71 30.45 -13.80
C VAL A 64 4.33 30.13 -13.19
N ASN A 65 3.26 30.69 -13.75
CA ASN A 65 1.90 30.45 -13.25
C ASN A 65 1.44 29.02 -13.47
N ILE A 66 1.70 28.44 -14.65
CA ILE A 66 1.35 27.04 -14.96
C ILE A 66 2.06 26.09 -14.00
N ILE A 67 3.36 26.30 -13.76
CA ILE A 67 4.13 25.43 -12.87
C ILE A 67 3.66 25.57 -11.43
N LYS A 68 3.39 26.79 -10.94
CA LYS A 68 2.81 26.98 -9.61
C LYS A 68 1.48 26.26 -9.46
N ALA A 69 0.60 26.34 -10.45
CA ALA A 69 -0.67 25.63 -10.44
C ALA A 69 -0.46 24.11 -10.36
N HIS A 70 0.47 23.58 -11.15
CA HIS A 70 0.79 22.16 -11.14
C HIS A 70 1.40 21.68 -9.81
N ILE A 71 2.26 22.47 -9.18
CA ILE A 71 2.83 22.15 -7.85
C ILE A 71 1.73 22.11 -6.80
N VAL A 72 0.84 23.10 -6.79
CA VAL A 72 -0.30 23.13 -5.86
C VAL A 72 -1.21 21.92 -6.08
N GLN A 73 -1.49 21.57 -7.33
CA GLN A 73 -2.31 20.41 -7.66
C GLN A 73 -1.67 19.11 -7.17
N MET A 74 -0.37 18.92 -7.40
CA MET A 74 0.35 17.75 -6.88
C MET A 74 0.35 17.69 -5.34
N ASP A 75 0.46 18.83 -4.66
CA ASP A 75 0.36 18.88 -3.19
C ASP A 75 -1.04 18.49 -2.70
N LEU A 76 -2.09 18.92 -3.43
CA LEU A 76 -3.46 18.51 -3.13
C LEU A 76 -3.66 17.01 -3.34
N ASP A 77 -3.19 16.45 -4.45
CA ASP A 77 -3.30 15.02 -4.75
C ASP A 77 -2.56 14.20 -3.67
N MET A 78 -1.33 14.59 -3.30
CA MET A 78 -0.59 13.93 -2.22
C MET A 78 -1.30 14.00 -0.86
N ARG A 79 -1.95 15.13 -0.56
CA ARG A 79 -2.76 15.27 0.66
C ARG A 79 -4.01 14.41 0.62
N GLN A 80 -4.64 14.29 -0.54
CA GLN A 80 -5.81 13.44 -0.73
C GLN A 80 -5.45 11.97 -0.54
N ASP A 81 -4.37 11.50 -1.17
CA ASP A 81 -3.86 10.13 -0.98
C ASP A 81 -3.55 9.84 0.50
N ALA A 82 -2.89 10.79 1.19
CA ALA A 82 -2.60 10.65 2.62
C ALA A 82 -3.87 10.64 3.49
N TYR A 83 -4.90 11.39 3.10
CA TYR A 83 -6.19 11.41 3.77
C TYR A 83 -6.94 10.08 3.60
N ASP A 84 -6.96 9.54 2.37
CA ASP A 84 -7.62 8.26 2.06
C ASP A 84 -6.93 7.11 2.83
N GLN A 85 -5.59 7.10 2.89
CA GLN A 85 -4.84 6.14 3.70
C GLN A 85 -5.17 6.24 5.20
N LEU A 86 -5.32 7.46 5.72
CA LEU A 86 -5.69 7.68 7.12
C LEU A 86 -7.12 7.19 7.40
N GLN A 87 -8.02 7.36 6.45
CA GLN A 87 -9.40 6.89 6.56
C GLN A 87 -9.46 5.36 6.54
N ASP A 88 -8.72 4.69 5.65
CA ASP A 88 -8.62 3.23 5.63
C ASP A 88 -8.05 2.68 6.93
N TYR A 89 -6.98 3.31 7.44
CA TYR A 89 -6.40 2.95 8.74
C TYR A 89 -7.41 3.12 9.88
N THR A 90 -8.20 4.20 9.86
CA THR A 90 -9.25 4.45 10.85
C THR A 90 -10.34 3.37 10.79
N ASN A 91 -10.80 3.01 9.59
CA ASN A 91 -11.77 1.94 9.38
C ASN A 91 -11.25 0.60 9.91
N GLN A 92 -9.97 0.28 9.71
CA GLN A 92 -9.34 -0.93 10.24
C GLN A 92 -9.35 -0.94 11.78
N ILE A 93 -9.05 0.20 12.42
CA ILE A 93 -9.13 0.33 13.88
C ILE A 93 -10.56 0.14 14.37
N GLU A 94 -11.54 0.76 13.72
CA GLU A 94 -12.95 0.63 14.09
C GLU A 94 -13.44 -0.81 13.99
N ASN A 95 -13.07 -1.51 12.91
CA ASN A 95 -13.37 -2.93 12.74
C ASN A 95 -12.71 -3.79 13.82
N MET A 96 -11.44 -3.55 14.13
CA MET A 96 -10.74 -4.24 15.22
C MET A 96 -11.42 -3.99 16.56
N TYR A 97 -11.80 -2.74 16.85
CA TYR A 97 -12.49 -2.38 18.08
C TYR A 97 -13.88 -3.02 18.18
N SER A 98 -14.62 -3.08 17.07
CA SER A 98 -15.90 -3.79 16.98
C SER A 98 -15.73 -5.28 17.30
N SER A 99 -14.75 -5.94 16.69
CA SER A 99 -14.41 -7.35 16.96
C SER A 99 -14.03 -7.58 18.43
N LEU A 100 -13.23 -6.69 19.03
CA LEU A 100 -12.89 -6.74 20.45
C LEU A 100 -14.11 -6.56 21.36
N ARG A 101 -15.02 -5.66 21.00
CA ARG A 101 -16.27 -5.44 21.76
C ARG A 101 -17.16 -6.69 21.71
N SER A 102 -17.32 -7.30 20.54
CA SER A 102 -18.07 -8.55 20.37
C SER A 102 -17.44 -9.67 21.19
N PHE A 103 -16.12 -9.85 21.10
CA PHE A 103 -15.38 -10.82 21.92
C PHE A 103 -15.59 -10.60 23.43
N LYS A 104 -15.51 -9.34 23.90
CA LYS A 104 -15.78 -9.00 25.31
C LYS A 104 -17.21 -9.35 25.73
N HIS A 105 -18.20 -9.06 24.89
CA HIS A 105 -19.59 -9.38 25.17
C HIS A 105 -19.81 -10.88 25.30
N ASP A 106 -19.26 -11.67 24.37
CA ASP A 106 -19.37 -13.13 24.39
C ASP A 106 -18.67 -13.71 25.62
N TYR A 107 -17.50 -13.18 25.97
CA TYR A 107 -16.79 -13.54 27.19
C TYR A 107 -17.61 -13.27 28.45
N LEU A 108 -18.27 -12.10 28.55
CA LEU A 108 -19.12 -11.78 29.69
C LEU A 108 -20.33 -12.71 29.79
N ASN A 109 -20.95 -13.07 28.66
CA ASN A 109 -22.08 -14.01 28.65
C ASN A 109 -21.69 -15.41 29.12
N ILE A 110 -20.51 -15.87 28.72
CA ILE A 110 -19.94 -17.13 29.20
C ILE A 110 -19.75 -17.08 30.72
N MET A 111 -19.17 -16.01 31.25
CA MET A 111 -18.94 -15.84 32.70
C MET A 111 -20.25 -15.76 33.49
N LEU A 112 -21.25 -15.02 32.99
CA LEU A 112 -22.58 -14.93 33.61
C LEU A 112 -23.29 -16.29 33.62
N SER A 113 -23.23 -17.02 32.52
CA SER A 113 -23.83 -18.36 32.42
C SER A 113 -23.18 -19.32 33.42
N MET A 114 -21.85 -19.33 33.52
CA MET A 114 -21.14 -20.13 34.51
C MET A 114 -21.52 -19.74 35.95
N SER A 115 -21.60 -18.44 36.24
CA SER A 115 -22.02 -17.94 37.57
C SER A 115 -23.42 -18.43 37.93
N GLY A 116 -24.37 -18.40 36.99
CA GLY A 116 -25.74 -18.88 37.22
C GLY A 116 -25.83 -20.37 37.56
N TYR A 117 -25.05 -21.21 36.87
CA TYR A 117 -24.98 -22.64 37.21
C TYR A 117 -24.34 -22.88 38.58
N ILE A 118 -23.29 -22.12 38.93
CA ILE A 118 -22.63 -22.21 40.24
C ILE A 118 -23.58 -21.79 41.37
N GLU A 119 -24.31 -20.69 41.21
CA GLU A 119 -25.26 -20.19 42.23
C GLU A 119 -26.42 -21.14 42.48
N THR A 120 -26.90 -21.82 41.45
CA THR A 120 -27.99 -22.80 41.54
C THR A 120 -27.52 -24.18 42.00
N GLY A 121 -26.21 -24.41 42.11
CA GLY A 121 -25.61 -25.71 42.44
C GLY A 121 -25.76 -26.76 41.33
N ASP A 122 -26.13 -26.36 40.11
CA ASP A 122 -26.34 -27.25 38.96
C ASP A 122 -25.01 -27.56 38.25
N ILE A 123 -24.24 -28.45 38.87
CA ILE A 123 -22.94 -28.89 38.35
C ILE A 123 -23.07 -29.69 37.05
N ASP A 124 -24.15 -30.48 36.90
CA ASP A 124 -24.40 -31.25 35.67
C ASP A 124 -24.72 -30.33 34.48
N GLY A 125 -25.50 -29.26 34.71
CA GLY A 125 -25.78 -28.23 33.72
C GLY A 125 -24.53 -27.44 33.33
N LEU A 126 -23.69 -27.07 34.29
CA LEU A 126 -22.41 -26.42 34.05
C LEU A 126 -21.49 -27.27 33.17
N GLN A 127 -21.39 -28.58 33.47
CA GLN A 127 -20.52 -29.49 32.71
C GLN A 127 -20.99 -29.61 31.25
N LYS A 128 -22.31 -29.74 31.02
CA LYS A 128 -22.88 -29.74 29.67
C LYS A 128 -22.64 -28.43 28.92
N TYR A 129 -22.78 -27.29 29.59
CA TYR A 129 -22.52 -25.98 29.00
C TYR A 129 -21.04 -25.83 28.62
N PHE A 130 -20.13 -26.25 29.50
CA PHE A 130 -18.70 -26.21 29.25
C PHE A 130 -18.31 -27.05 28.04
N ASP A 131 -18.80 -28.30 27.96
CA ASP A 131 -18.46 -29.21 26.86
C ASP A 131 -19.04 -28.76 25.51
N LYS A 132 -20.22 -28.13 25.53
CA LYS A 132 -20.94 -27.75 24.30
C LYS A 132 -20.56 -26.38 23.75
N GLU A 133 -20.30 -25.41 24.62
CA GLU A 133 -20.10 -24.01 24.21
C GLU A 133 -18.64 -23.57 24.37
N ILE A 134 -17.95 -23.98 25.44
CA ILE A 134 -16.60 -23.49 25.77
C ILE A 134 -15.51 -24.31 25.06
N ILE A 135 -15.59 -25.64 25.06
CA ILE A 135 -14.59 -26.51 24.40
C ILE A 135 -14.50 -26.22 22.89
N PRO A 136 -15.61 -26.15 22.13
CA PRO A 136 -15.54 -25.87 20.69
C PRO A 136 -14.98 -24.48 20.39
N LEU A 137 -15.33 -23.47 21.20
CA LEU A 137 -14.79 -22.12 21.09
C LEU A 137 -13.26 -22.11 21.30
N ASN A 138 -12.78 -22.79 22.35
CA ASN A 138 -11.36 -22.91 22.64
C ASN A 138 -10.61 -23.68 21.52
N ASN A 139 -11.21 -24.75 20.99
CA ASN A 139 -10.61 -25.50 19.88
C ASN A 139 -10.54 -24.67 18.59
N LYS A 140 -11.56 -23.86 18.30
CA LYS A 140 -11.55 -22.96 17.14
C LYS A 140 -10.48 -21.88 17.29
N LEU A 141 -10.34 -21.29 18.48
CA LEU A 141 -9.30 -20.30 18.78
C LEU A 141 -7.89 -20.90 18.75
N SER A 142 -7.68 -22.06 19.38
CA SER A 142 -6.36 -22.70 19.45
C SER A 142 -5.92 -23.26 18.11
N LYS A 143 -6.83 -23.84 17.31
CA LYS A 143 -6.51 -24.33 15.97
C LYS A 143 -6.07 -23.18 15.06
N ASN A 144 -6.83 -22.08 15.03
CA ASN A 144 -6.46 -20.90 14.23
C ASN A 144 -5.15 -20.25 14.71
N THR A 145 -4.89 -20.22 16.01
CA THR A 145 -3.66 -19.65 16.58
C THR A 145 -2.45 -20.57 16.37
N SER A 146 -2.62 -21.90 16.46
CA SER A 146 -1.55 -22.89 16.29
C SER A 146 -1.00 -22.92 14.87
N HIS A 147 -1.86 -22.82 13.85
CA HIS A 147 -1.39 -22.76 12.46
C HIS A 147 -0.68 -21.44 12.17
N MET A 148 -1.19 -20.32 12.69
CA MET A 148 -0.59 -19.00 12.47
C MET A 148 0.74 -18.80 13.24
N ASN A 149 0.90 -19.47 14.38
CA ASN A 149 2.13 -19.45 15.16
C ASN A 149 3.36 -19.96 14.37
N GLN A 150 3.16 -20.85 13.40
CA GLN A 150 4.26 -21.33 12.57
C GLN A 150 4.85 -20.23 11.67
N LEU A 151 4.03 -19.24 11.27
CA LEU A 151 4.53 -18.06 10.54
C LEU A 151 5.46 -17.18 11.38
N MET A 152 5.56 -17.40 12.71
CA MET A 152 6.59 -16.73 13.53
C MET A 152 8.01 -17.12 13.15
N ASN A 153 8.18 -18.26 12.46
CA ASN A 153 9.47 -18.70 11.94
C ASN A 153 9.92 -17.87 10.73
N ILE A 154 9.02 -17.13 10.06
CA ILE A 154 9.38 -16.13 9.04
C ILE A 154 9.79 -14.84 9.76
N LYS A 155 11.07 -14.48 9.73
CA LYS A 155 11.59 -13.24 10.37
C LYS A 155 11.66 -12.06 9.42
N ILE A 156 11.63 -12.30 8.11
CA ILE A 156 11.56 -11.26 7.08
C ILE A 156 10.18 -10.59 7.16
N THR A 157 10.15 -9.30 7.48
CA THR A 157 8.90 -8.59 7.84
C THR A 157 7.97 -8.48 6.64
N GLU A 158 8.52 -8.19 5.46
CA GLU A 158 7.83 -8.05 4.19
C GLU A 158 7.06 -9.33 3.86
N LEU A 159 7.74 -10.47 3.89
CA LEU A 159 7.16 -11.79 3.61
C LEU A 159 6.14 -12.20 4.67
N LYS A 160 6.49 -12.04 5.96
CA LYS A 160 5.59 -12.37 7.07
C LYS A 160 4.28 -11.59 6.96
N SER A 161 4.36 -10.30 6.66
CA SER A 161 3.18 -9.43 6.59
C SER A 161 2.21 -9.86 5.48
N ILE A 162 2.71 -10.07 4.26
CA ILE A 162 1.86 -10.43 3.12
C ILE A 162 1.28 -11.83 3.26
N ILE A 163 2.10 -12.82 3.66
CA ILE A 163 1.65 -14.20 3.82
C ILE A 163 0.58 -14.28 4.93
N SER A 164 0.84 -13.65 6.08
CA SER A 164 -0.11 -13.64 7.20
C SER A 164 -1.43 -12.98 6.81
N ALA A 165 -1.39 -11.83 6.10
CA ALA A 165 -2.59 -11.13 5.67
C ALA A 165 -3.45 -11.99 4.72
N LYS A 166 -2.83 -12.63 3.72
CA LYS A 166 -3.55 -13.46 2.74
C LYS A 166 -4.11 -14.74 3.34
N LEU A 167 -3.33 -15.44 4.18
CA LEU A 167 -3.80 -16.66 4.84
C LEU A 167 -4.88 -16.36 5.88
N LEU A 168 -4.81 -15.24 6.60
CA LEU A 168 -5.87 -14.79 7.49
C LEU A 168 -7.15 -14.48 6.71
N TYR A 169 -7.04 -13.76 5.59
CA TYR A 169 -8.17 -13.45 4.72
C TYR A 169 -8.84 -14.73 4.18
N ALA A 170 -8.05 -15.72 3.76
CA ALA A 170 -8.58 -17.04 3.36
C ALA A 170 -9.37 -17.71 4.50
N MET A 171 -8.85 -17.68 5.74
CA MET A 171 -9.55 -18.21 6.91
C MET A 171 -10.86 -17.47 7.20
N GLU A 172 -10.91 -16.13 7.03
CA GLU A 172 -12.13 -15.33 7.18
C GLU A 172 -13.20 -15.71 6.16
N LEU A 173 -12.80 -16.12 4.96
CA LEU A 173 -13.67 -16.67 3.93
C LEU A 173 -14.10 -18.13 4.17
N ASN A 174 -13.80 -18.69 5.35
CA ASN A 174 -14.04 -20.09 5.73
C ASN A 174 -13.28 -21.13 4.89
N ILE A 175 -12.15 -20.75 4.29
CA ILE A 175 -11.24 -21.69 3.62
C ILE A 175 -10.41 -22.41 4.69
N ASN A 176 -10.29 -23.74 4.58
CA ASN A 176 -9.44 -24.51 5.48
C ASN A 176 -7.96 -24.34 5.11
N VAL A 177 -7.23 -23.55 5.89
CA VAL A 177 -5.81 -23.26 5.65
C VAL A 177 -4.92 -24.11 6.54
N ASN A 178 -4.00 -24.86 5.94
CA ASN A 178 -2.93 -25.56 6.63
C ASN A 178 -1.58 -24.88 6.37
N ILE A 179 -0.80 -24.67 7.43
CA ILE A 179 0.49 -23.99 7.37
C ILE A 179 1.55 -24.98 7.85
N GLU A 180 2.68 -25.04 7.13
CA GLU A 180 3.84 -25.84 7.48
C GLU A 180 5.13 -25.02 7.29
N VAL A 181 5.56 -24.34 8.35
CA VAL A 181 6.82 -23.59 8.39
C VAL A 181 7.57 -23.97 9.67
N THR A 182 8.47 -24.94 9.55
CA THR A 182 9.17 -25.54 10.70
C THR A 182 10.49 -24.86 11.01
N GLU A 183 11.18 -24.37 10.00
CA GLU A 183 12.51 -23.74 10.12
C GLU A 183 12.44 -22.21 10.11
N GLU A 184 13.37 -21.58 10.82
CA GLU A 184 13.49 -20.13 10.84
C GLU A 184 14.04 -19.59 9.52
N ILE A 185 13.32 -18.64 8.92
CA ILE A 185 13.67 -17.98 7.67
C ILE A 185 14.00 -16.53 7.98
N SER A 186 15.29 -16.23 8.08
CA SER A 186 15.81 -14.90 8.42
C SER A 186 16.38 -14.14 7.23
N GLU A 187 16.83 -14.85 6.19
CA GLU A 187 17.42 -14.26 4.99
C GLU A 187 17.08 -15.09 3.75
N ILE A 188 16.89 -14.42 2.61
CA ILE A 188 16.60 -15.00 1.30
C ILE A 188 17.43 -14.28 0.23
N SER A 189 17.96 -15.02 -0.74
CA SER A 189 18.83 -14.50 -1.80
C SER A 189 18.13 -13.60 -2.84
N MET A 190 16.79 -13.57 -2.85
CA MET A 190 15.96 -12.73 -3.72
C MET A 190 15.55 -11.43 -3.02
N ASP A 191 15.30 -10.37 -3.79
CA ASP A 191 14.67 -9.15 -3.26
C ASP A 191 13.33 -9.50 -2.59
N THR A 192 13.23 -9.14 -1.31
CA THR A 192 12.10 -9.54 -0.46
C THR A 192 10.79 -8.89 -0.89
N VAL A 193 10.82 -7.70 -1.51
CA VAL A 193 9.62 -7.00 -1.98
C VAL A 193 9.11 -7.64 -3.26
N ASP A 194 10.01 -8.01 -4.17
CA ASP A 194 9.65 -8.74 -5.39
C ASP A 194 9.09 -10.13 -5.05
N LEU A 195 9.73 -10.86 -4.12
CA LEU A 195 9.23 -12.15 -3.65
C LEU A 195 7.87 -12.01 -2.95
N ALA A 196 7.69 -10.98 -2.10
CA ALA A 196 6.41 -10.69 -1.46
C ALA A 196 5.29 -10.46 -2.48
N ARG A 197 5.59 -9.74 -3.58
CA ARG A 197 4.64 -9.52 -4.68
C ARG A 197 4.29 -10.83 -5.40
N ILE A 198 5.27 -11.69 -5.69
CA ILE A 198 5.04 -12.98 -6.35
C ILE A 198 4.16 -13.87 -5.47
N LEU A 199 4.51 -14.04 -4.20
CA LEU A 199 3.73 -14.85 -3.25
C LEU A 199 2.32 -14.29 -3.05
N GLY A 200 2.19 -12.96 -2.99
CA GLY A 200 0.89 -12.29 -2.91
C GLY A 200 -0.03 -12.66 -4.08
N VAL A 201 0.48 -12.61 -5.31
CA VAL A 201 -0.28 -12.98 -6.51
C VAL A 201 -0.65 -14.46 -6.50
N PHE A 202 0.26 -15.34 -6.09
CA PHE A 202 -0.01 -16.79 -6.06
C PHE A 202 -1.05 -17.14 -5.00
N LEU A 203 -0.98 -16.53 -3.83
CA LEU A 203 -1.98 -16.70 -2.78
C LEU A 203 -3.34 -16.15 -3.18
N ASP A 204 -3.39 -15.00 -3.87
CA ASP A 204 -4.65 -14.48 -4.41
C ASP A 204 -5.30 -15.46 -5.40
N ASN A 205 -4.51 -15.96 -6.35
CA ASN A 205 -4.99 -16.96 -7.31
C ASN A 205 -5.46 -18.23 -6.61
N ALA A 206 -4.75 -18.69 -5.57
CA ALA A 206 -5.14 -19.87 -4.82
C ALA A 206 -6.46 -19.67 -4.07
N ILE A 207 -6.63 -18.50 -3.42
CA ILE A 207 -7.86 -18.12 -2.70
C ILE A 207 -9.04 -18.03 -3.66
N GLU A 208 -8.89 -17.32 -4.78
CA GLU A 208 -9.95 -17.20 -5.79
C GLU A 208 -10.34 -18.56 -6.35
N ALA A 209 -9.36 -19.40 -6.71
CA ALA A 209 -9.62 -20.71 -7.29
C ALA A 209 -10.29 -21.68 -6.30
N THR A 210 -9.93 -21.63 -5.01
CA THR A 210 -10.53 -22.53 -4.01
C THR A 210 -11.98 -22.20 -3.69
N LEU A 211 -12.39 -20.93 -3.79
CA LEU A 211 -13.78 -20.53 -3.56
C LEU A 211 -14.77 -21.17 -4.55
N GLU A 212 -14.30 -21.56 -5.73
CA GLU A 212 -15.09 -22.25 -6.76
C GLU A 212 -15.21 -23.78 -6.51
N THR A 213 -14.64 -24.30 -5.42
CA THR A 213 -14.64 -25.74 -5.09
C THR A 213 -15.63 -26.09 -3.98
N GLU A 214 -16.11 -27.34 -3.97
CA GLU A 214 -17.03 -27.82 -2.93
C GLU A 214 -16.41 -27.87 -1.52
N VAL A 215 -15.08 -28.08 -1.44
CA VAL A 215 -14.32 -28.16 -0.19
C VAL A 215 -13.09 -27.25 -0.29
N PRO A 216 -13.23 -25.95 0.03
CA PRO A 216 -12.14 -24.98 -0.12
C PRO A 216 -11.03 -25.24 0.90
N SER A 217 -9.82 -25.52 0.43
CA SER A 217 -8.65 -25.71 1.28
C SER A 217 -7.34 -25.28 0.62
N ILE A 218 -6.46 -24.63 1.40
CA ILE A 218 -5.15 -24.14 0.95
C ILE A 218 -4.07 -24.75 1.84
N GLN A 219 -2.96 -25.19 1.23
CA GLN A 219 -1.79 -25.68 1.96
C GLN A 219 -0.58 -24.80 1.65
N PHE A 220 -0.15 -24.05 2.65
CA PHE A 220 1.04 -23.22 2.55
C PHE A 220 2.21 -23.89 3.28
N ALA A 221 3.33 -24.09 2.59
CA ALA A 221 4.54 -24.62 3.21
C ALA A 221 5.80 -23.89 2.74
N VAL A 222 6.80 -23.81 3.62
CA VAL A 222 8.14 -23.35 3.25
C VAL A 222 9.15 -24.40 3.68
N ILE A 223 9.90 -24.92 2.70
CA ILE A 223 10.89 -25.97 2.90
C ILE A 223 12.26 -25.39 2.59
N ASN A 224 13.20 -25.58 3.52
CA ASN A 224 14.60 -25.27 3.33
C ASN A 224 15.35 -26.51 2.82
N LEU A 225 16.04 -26.38 1.70
CA LEU A 225 16.84 -27.44 1.08
C LEU A 225 18.28 -26.95 0.97
N ASP A 226 19.08 -27.09 2.03
CA ASP A 226 20.50 -26.73 2.22
C ASP A 226 20.95 -25.30 1.81
N ASN A 227 20.54 -24.80 0.65
CA ASN A 227 20.86 -23.50 0.07
C ASN A 227 19.68 -22.85 -0.70
N GLU A 228 18.50 -23.46 -0.71
CA GLU A 228 17.32 -22.95 -1.42
C GLU A 228 16.06 -23.03 -0.54
N TYR A 229 15.18 -22.03 -0.65
CA TYR A 229 13.86 -22.05 -0.05
C TYR A 229 12.80 -22.35 -1.10
N THR A 230 12.00 -23.37 -0.86
CA THR A 230 10.84 -23.72 -1.69
C THR A 230 9.56 -23.29 -1.00
N PHE A 231 8.78 -22.46 -1.68
CA PHE A 231 7.44 -22.05 -1.25
C PHE A 231 6.40 -22.90 -1.98
N ILE A 232 5.48 -23.49 -1.22
CA ILE A 232 4.37 -24.32 -1.72
C ILE A 232 3.07 -23.63 -1.34
N ILE A 233 2.16 -23.47 -2.31
CA ILE A 233 0.83 -22.86 -2.18
C ILE A 233 -0.19 -23.79 -2.85
#